data_AF-K7FUN3-F1
#
_entry.id   AF-K7FUN3-F1
#
_cell.length_a   1.000
_cell.length_b   1.000
_cell.length_c   1.000
_cell.angle_alpha   90.00
_cell.angle_beta   90.00
_cell.angle_gamma   90.00
#
_symmetry.space_group_name_H-M   'P 1'
#
loop_
_entity.id
_entity.type
_entity.pdbx_description
1 polymer ?
#
loop_
_entity_poly.entity_id
_entity_poly.type
_entity_poly.pdbx_seq_one_letter_code
_entity_poly.pdbx_strand_id
1 'polypeptide(L)'
;MAAAPFFSSSLSNKRGLQDGKREFVLLLKNSFASQLAVAQDQCKPDVQAAGTELQHSDLIKAFISEADIRLPFKSAASTQRQTGSYSQEPGEPGAHFGVDVAKQLQTSEWCMKTRADALSAKWEGSLRFGERIPPWFTADDVQKMKWLANGKVVTKTRIPAHGQILRVSLSASQDISPSDLKQDCSDGLCGLIKRPSDLYEVLAFHLDRVLGLNRSPPAVARKFNSPLMPYKYTNGAARPIVWWVPDIQHLDDPNNDQNSFALGWLQYQSLLRQRCGMADSTAALGIAPCLSVQHTEWAKLALFDFLLQVHDRLDRYCCGFQPDPSEPCREEMLHDKCRNPAELVLVHILIRGSDPSHLVFIDNAGRPHHPEAKLNFRLLEGIDGFPETAVTVLKSGCLQNMLLKSLYTDQEFWESQGGYQGLRHLLHVINRRGEILLQHIQEHNLTSFKDSSL
;
A
#
# COMPACT_ATOMS: atom_id res chain seq x y z
N MET A 1 -8.07 -26.70 54.45
CA MET A 1 -9.32 -26.64 53.66
C MET A 1 -8.96 -26.20 52.25
N ALA A 2 -8.73 -27.19 51.38
CA ALA A 2 -9.43 -27.43 50.10
C ALA A 2 -9.04 -26.41 49.01
N ALA A 3 -7.98 -26.64 48.21
CA ALA A 3 -7.77 -27.61 47.12
C ALA A 3 -8.26 -27.12 45.74
N ALA A 4 -7.31 -26.96 44.83
CA ALA A 4 -7.47 -26.67 43.41
C ALA A 4 -7.73 -27.95 42.59
N PRO A 5 -8.32 -27.88 41.38
CA PRO A 5 -8.39 -29.03 40.50
C PRO A 5 -7.29 -29.00 39.43
N PHE A 6 -6.50 -30.07 39.41
CA PHE A 6 -5.81 -30.62 38.25
C PHE A 6 -6.82 -31.41 37.41
N PHE A 7 -6.70 -31.38 36.07
CA PHE A 7 -7.12 -32.51 35.24
C PHE A 7 -6.13 -32.80 34.11
N SER A 8 -5.89 -34.10 33.96
CA SER A 8 -4.83 -34.79 33.24
C SER A 8 -5.17 -35.06 31.77
N SER A 9 -4.13 -35.17 30.95
CA SER A 9 -4.11 -35.75 29.61
C SER A 9 -4.46 -37.24 29.63
N SER A 10 -5.31 -37.69 28.69
CA SER A 10 -5.62 -39.10 28.44
C SER A 10 -4.85 -39.62 27.22
N LEU A 11 -3.91 -40.54 27.47
CA LEU A 11 -3.34 -41.46 26.50
C LEU A 11 -4.22 -42.71 26.43
N SER A 12 -4.51 -43.22 25.23
CA SER A 12 -5.01 -44.59 25.07
C SER A 12 -4.53 -45.22 23.75
N ASN A 13 -3.67 -46.23 23.95
CA ASN A 13 -3.50 -47.50 23.25
C ASN A 13 -3.25 -47.59 21.74
N LYS A 14 -2.00 -47.99 21.46
CA LYS A 14 -1.57 -48.82 20.33
C LYS A 14 -2.17 -50.24 20.41
N ARG A 15 -2.66 -50.77 19.29
CA ARG A 15 -2.45 -52.17 18.87
C ARG A 15 -2.15 -52.17 17.38
N GLY A 16 -1.04 -52.80 17.02
CA GLY A 16 -0.61 -52.98 15.64
C GLY A 16 -1.26 -54.19 14.99
N LEU A 17 -1.28 -54.16 13.67
CA LEU A 17 -1.15 -55.34 12.84
C LEU A 17 -0.35 -54.93 11.59
N GLN A 18 0.79 -55.58 11.41
CA GLN A 18 1.55 -55.59 10.16
C GLN A 18 0.78 -56.43 9.14
N ASP A 19 0.70 -55.97 7.90
CA ASP A 19 1.16 -56.79 6.78
C ASP A 19 1.49 -55.91 5.57
N GLY A 20 2.51 -56.32 4.83
CA GLY A 20 3.17 -55.51 3.80
C GLY A 20 2.58 -55.66 2.41
N LYS A 21 2.83 -54.65 1.57
CA LYS A 21 3.14 -54.85 0.15
C LYS A 21 3.82 -53.60 -0.41
N ARG A 22 5.00 -53.81 -0.98
CA ARG A 22 5.69 -52.87 -1.86
C ARG A 22 4.92 -52.81 -3.18
N GLU A 23 4.56 -51.62 -3.63
CA GLU A 23 4.41 -51.36 -5.06
C GLU A 23 5.04 -50.02 -5.45
N PHE A 24 5.70 -50.08 -6.60
CA PHE A 24 6.48 -49.06 -7.28
C PHE A 24 5.54 -48.38 -8.28
N VAL A 25 5.34 -47.06 -8.26
CA VAL A 25 4.74 -46.35 -9.41
C VAL A 25 5.33 -44.94 -9.57
N LEU A 26 6.25 -44.86 -10.54
CA LEU A 26 6.40 -43.87 -11.62
C LEU A 26 6.20 -42.38 -11.36
N LEU A 27 7.33 -41.66 -11.48
CA LEU A 27 7.43 -40.27 -11.95
C LEU A 27 6.68 -40.10 -13.28
N LEU A 28 5.70 -39.19 -13.31
CA LEU A 28 5.14 -38.65 -14.55
C LEU A 28 5.46 -37.15 -14.65
N LYS A 29 6.42 -36.87 -15.54
CA LYS A 29 6.57 -35.57 -16.21
C LYS A 29 5.32 -35.35 -17.05
N ASN A 30 4.64 -34.22 -16.87
CA ASN A 30 3.65 -33.76 -17.84
C ASN A 30 4.08 -32.41 -18.42
N SER A 31 4.62 -32.49 -19.63
CA SER A 31 4.58 -31.42 -20.63
C SER A 31 3.13 -31.24 -21.09
N PHE A 32 2.63 -30.02 -21.15
CA PHE A 32 1.40 -29.73 -21.89
C PHE A 32 1.66 -28.66 -22.94
N ALA A 33 1.70 -29.13 -24.18
CA ALA A 33 1.50 -28.33 -25.37
C ALA A 33 0.00 -28.19 -25.63
N SER A 34 -0.44 -26.95 -25.76
CA SER A 34 -1.44 -26.41 -26.70
C SER A 34 -2.53 -27.34 -27.29
N GLN A 35 -3.80 -27.02 -27.00
CA GLN A 35 -4.85 -26.60 -27.96
C GLN A 35 -6.25 -26.94 -27.42
N LEU A 36 -7.13 -25.94 -27.27
CA LEU A 36 -8.45 -25.90 -27.95
C LEU A 36 -9.21 -24.60 -27.64
N ALA A 37 -10.03 -24.25 -28.63
CA ALA A 37 -10.59 -22.94 -28.95
C ALA A 37 -11.97 -22.65 -28.29
N VAL A 38 -12.58 -21.54 -28.74
CA VAL A 38 -13.97 -21.02 -28.54
C VAL A 38 -14.02 -19.89 -27.50
N ALA A 39 -14.54 -18.67 -27.72
CA ALA A 39 -15.21 -18.02 -28.84
C ALA A 39 -14.83 -16.51 -28.85
N GLN A 40 -14.75 -15.91 -30.04
CA GLN A 40 -14.66 -14.47 -30.22
C GLN A 40 -16.06 -13.86 -30.08
N ASP A 41 -16.26 -13.02 -29.08
CA ASP A 41 -17.32 -12.00 -29.12
C ASP A 41 -16.67 -10.64 -29.39
N GLN A 42 -17.07 -10.05 -30.51
CA GLN A 42 -16.62 -8.75 -30.98
C GLN A 42 -17.30 -7.65 -30.17
N CYS A 43 -16.56 -6.90 -29.38
CA CYS A 43 -16.95 -5.55 -28.97
C CYS A 43 -16.02 -4.54 -29.67
N LYS A 44 -16.62 -3.71 -30.53
CA LYS A 44 -15.98 -2.54 -31.14
C LYS A 44 -15.55 -1.54 -30.05
N PRO A 45 -14.36 -0.93 -30.16
CA PRO A 45 -14.03 0.28 -29.43
C PRO A 45 -14.20 1.50 -30.37
N ASP A 46 -15.07 2.42 -30.00
CA ASP A 46 -15.01 3.81 -30.45
C ASP A 46 -15.55 4.66 -29.30
N VAL A 47 -14.66 5.36 -28.58
CA VAL A 47 -14.73 6.79 -28.22
C VAL A 47 -13.38 7.14 -27.55
N GLN A 48 -12.53 7.79 -28.33
CA GLN A 48 -11.56 8.85 -28.01
C GLN A 48 -11.15 9.00 -26.53
N ALA A 49 -9.98 8.45 -26.19
CA ALA A 49 -9.16 8.90 -25.07
C ALA A 49 -8.41 10.17 -25.47
N ALA A 50 -8.84 11.31 -24.95
CA ALA A 50 -8.08 12.55 -24.94
C ALA A 50 -8.05 13.07 -23.50
N GLY A 51 -6.91 12.93 -22.84
CA GLY A 51 -6.64 13.55 -21.54
C GLY A 51 -5.89 12.65 -20.55
N THR A 52 -4.59 12.42 -20.79
CA THR A 52 -3.76 11.64 -19.84
C THR A 52 -2.34 12.20 -19.62
N GLU A 53 -2.00 13.36 -20.18
CA GLU A 53 -0.69 14.00 -19.94
C GLU A 53 -0.65 14.90 -18.67
N LEU A 54 -1.78 15.14 -18.00
CA LEU A 54 -1.87 16.21 -16.98
C LEU A 54 -1.51 15.79 -15.53
N GLN A 55 -1.77 14.57 -15.07
CA GLN A 55 -1.87 14.32 -13.62
C GLN A 55 -0.55 14.33 -12.81
N HIS A 56 0.57 13.88 -13.38
CA HIS A 56 1.87 13.81 -12.65
C HIS A 56 2.51 15.19 -12.45
N SER A 57 2.47 15.99 -13.52
CA SER A 57 2.77 17.42 -13.47
C SER A 57 1.92 18.09 -12.39
N ASP A 58 0.66 17.69 -12.23
CA ASP A 58 -0.28 18.37 -11.35
C ASP A 58 -0.12 18.07 -9.87
N LEU A 59 0.47 16.95 -9.43
CA LEU A 59 0.76 16.73 -7.99
C LEU A 59 1.94 17.58 -7.52
N ILE A 60 3.07 17.50 -8.23
CA ILE A 60 4.25 18.33 -7.95
C ILE A 60 3.94 19.80 -8.23
N LYS A 61 3.21 20.13 -9.31
CA LYS A 61 2.72 21.51 -9.52
C LYS A 61 1.62 21.90 -8.55
N ALA A 62 0.79 21.03 -8.00
CA ALA A 62 -0.14 21.41 -6.93
C ALA A 62 0.62 21.74 -5.65
N PHE A 63 1.68 20.98 -5.33
CA PHE A 63 2.59 21.30 -4.23
C PHE A 63 3.31 22.65 -4.45
N ILE A 64 3.67 23.00 -5.70
CA ILE A 64 4.48 24.18 -6.05
C ILE A 64 3.64 25.43 -6.37
N SER A 65 2.58 25.32 -7.16
CA SER A 65 1.70 26.42 -7.63
C SER A 65 1.10 27.22 -6.47
N GLU A 66 0.91 26.60 -5.31
CA GLU A 66 0.41 27.28 -4.11
C GLU A 66 1.50 28.06 -3.34
N ALA A 67 2.79 27.77 -3.54
CA ALA A 67 3.90 28.51 -2.95
C ALA A 67 4.09 29.89 -3.61
N ASP A 68 3.80 30.02 -4.91
CA ASP A 68 3.97 31.25 -5.68
C ASP A 68 2.87 32.31 -5.44
N ILE A 69 1.74 31.94 -4.84
CA ILE A 69 0.59 32.87 -4.65
C ILE A 69 0.84 33.89 -3.52
N ARG A 70 1.96 33.82 -2.77
CA ARG A 70 2.22 34.73 -1.63
C ARG A 70 3.61 35.37 -1.60
N LEU A 71 4.23 35.61 -2.75
CA LEU A 71 5.35 36.56 -2.81
C LEU A 71 4.81 37.99 -3.07
N PRO A 72 5.11 39.00 -2.23
CA PRO A 72 4.74 40.37 -2.54
C PRO A 72 5.59 40.84 -3.73
N PHE A 73 4.93 40.99 -4.87
CA PHE A 73 5.49 41.56 -6.09
C PHE A 73 6.05 42.96 -5.79
N LYS A 74 7.37 43.09 -5.61
CA LYS A 74 8.04 44.38 -5.69
C LYS A 74 8.21 44.70 -7.17
N SER A 75 7.45 45.68 -7.64
CA SER A 75 7.65 46.25 -8.97
C SER A 75 9.01 46.96 -9.03
N ALA A 76 9.83 46.55 -9.99
CA ALA A 76 10.90 47.38 -10.50
C ALA A 76 10.86 47.27 -12.03
N ALA A 77 10.40 48.35 -12.65
CA ALA A 77 10.48 48.56 -14.08
C ALA A 77 11.92 48.89 -14.47
N SER A 78 12.45 48.19 -15.46
CA SER A 78 13.32 48.82 -16.46
C SER A 78 13.50 47.91 -17.68
N THR A 79 13.07 48.45 -18.80
CA THR A 79 13.28 48.04 -20.19
C THR A 79 14.77 47.88 -20.51
N GLN A 80 15.17 46.78 -21.14
CA GLN A 80 16.09 46.81 -22.29
C GLN A 80 16.19 45.45 -22.98
N ARG A 81 15.89 45.45 -24.29
CA ARG A 81 16.26 44.40 -25.24
C ARG A 81 17.77 44.47 -25.47
N GLN A 82 18.48 43.37 -25.28
CA GLN A 82 19.73 43.10 -25.98
C GLN A 82 19.77 41.64 -26.44
N THR A 83 19.92 41.50 -27.75
CA THR A 83 20.26 40.30 -28.50
C THR A 83 21.69 39.87 -28.16
N GLY A 84 21.87 38.62 -27.73
CA GLY A 84 23.19 38.03 -27.50
C GLY A 84 23.12 36.51 -27.63
N SER A 85 23.69 36.00 -28.72
CA SER A 85 23.99 34.59 -28.95
C SER A 85 24.99 34.08 -27.91
N TYR A 86 24.66 32.99 -27.21
CA TYR A 86 25.64 32.16 -26.51
C TYR A 86 25.24 30.70 -26.61
N SER A 87 26.14 29.91 -27.21
CA SER A 87 26.12 28.46 -27.28
C SER A 87 26.14 27.85 -25.88
N GLN A 88 25.21 26.95 -25.58
CA GLN A 88 25.23 26.10 -24.39
C GLN A 88 25.57 24.66 -24.82
N GLU A 89 26.67 24.16 -24.28
CA GLU A 89 26.89 22.72 -24.16
C GLU A 89 25.90 22.12 -23.14
N PRO A 90 25.53 20.84 -23.26
CA PRO A 90 24.51 20.24 -22.42
C PRO A 90 25.09 19.76 -21.09
N GLY A 91 24.75 20.44 -20.00
CA GLY A 91 24.92 19.96 -18.63
C GLY A 91 23.73 19.11 -18.16
N GLU A 92 24.00 18.05 -17.41
CA GLU A 92 23.02 17.09 -16.90
C GLU A 92 21.81 17.73 -16.17
N PRO A 93 20.56 17.47 -16.60
CA PRO A 93 19.38 18.13 -16.02
C PRO A 93 18.81 17.52 -14.73
N GLY A 94 19.35 16.40 -14.22
CA GLY A 94 18.65 15.57 -13.23
C GLY A 94 18.77 16.02 -11.77
N ALA A 95 19.97 16.39 -11.32
CA ALA A 95 20.23 16.57 -9.88
C ALA A 95 19.78 17.95 -9.32
N HIS A 96 19.82 19.00 -10.15
CA HIS A 96 19.48 20.36 -9.71
C HIS A 96 17.97 20.58 -9.55
N PHE A 97 17.14 19.88 -10.32
CA PHE A 97 15.69 20.05 -10.32
C PHE A 97 15.04 19.55 -9.02
N GLY A 98 15.37 18.34 -8.57
CA GLY A 98 14.79 17.77 -7.34
C GLY A 98 15.15 18.53 -6.06
N VAL A 99 16.32 19.17 -6.01
CA VAL A 99 16.75 20.02 -4.88
C VAL A 99 15.93 21.31 -4.81
N ASP A 100 15.52 21.87 -5.95
CA ASP A 100 14.71 23.08 -6.00
C ASP A 100 13.26 22.81 -5.55
N VAL A 101 12.67 21.71 -6.03
CA VAL A 101 11.32 21.28 -5.62
C VAL A 101 11.25 20.96 -4.12
N ALA A 102 12.25 20.28 -3.57
CA ALA A 102 12.29 19.98 -2.13
C ALA A 102 12.33 21.26 -1.27
N LYS A 103 13.06 22.30 -1.71
CA LYS A 103 13.10 23.62 -1.04
C LYS A 103 11.78 24.36 -1.17
N GLN A 104 11.12 24.30 -2.32
CA GLN A 104 9.81 24.91 -2.51
C GLN A 104 8.77 24.25 -1.59
N LEU A 105 8.78 22.92 -1.47
CA LEU A 105 7.89 22.18 -0.58
C LEU A 105 8.09 22.60 0.89
N GLN A 106 9.32 22.88 1.33
CA GLN A 106 9.61 23.40 2.68
C GLN A 106 8.90 24.72 3.00
N THR A 107 8.66 25.56 1.99
CA THR A 107 7.95 26.83 2.14
C THR A 107 6.43 26.71 2.00
N SER A 108 5.93 25.55 1.54
CA SER A 108 4.49 25.31 1.37
C SER A 108 3.74 25.25 2.71
N GLU A 109 2.46 25.59 2.68
CA GLU A 109 1.59 25.45 3.86
C GLU A 109 1.49 24.00 4.34
N TRP A 110 1.70 23.03 3.46
CA TRP A 110 1.67 21.59 3.73
C TRP A 110 2.87 21.12 4.54
N CYS A 111 4.04 21.75 4.39
CA CYS A 111 5.23 21.46 5.18
C CYS A 111 5.29 22.24 6.50
N MET A 112 4.65 23.41 6.58
CA MET A 112 4.67 24.22 7.79
C MET A 112 4.09 23.50 9.00
N LYS A 113 4.73 23.68 10.17
CA LYS A 113 4.24 23.14 11.44
C LYS A 113 2.92 23.83 11.80
N THR A 114 1.83 23.08 11.78
CA THR A 114 0.53 23.61 12.19
C THR A 114 0.35 23.44 13.69
N ARG A 115 -0.08 24.49 14.40
CA ARG A 115 -0.58 24.35 15.78
C ARG A 115 -1.89 23.57 15.71
N ALA A 116 -2.10 22.60 16.61
CA ALA A 116 -3.29 21.74 16.61
C ALA A 116 -4.60 22.55 16.57
N ASP A 117 -4.59 23.72 17.21
CA ASP A 117 -5.71 24.66 17.36
C ASP A 117 -6.03 25.46 16.07
N ALA A 118 -5.17 25.40 15.05
CA ALA A 118 -5.31 26.15 13.81
C ALA A 118 -5.97 25.35 12.66
N LEU A 119 -6.30 24.08 12.88
CA LEU A 119 -6.94 23.23 11.87
C LEU A 119 -8.46 23.39 11.92
N SER A 120 -8.98 24.45 11.29
CA SER A 120 -10.42 24.60 11.04
C SER A 120 -10.85 23.68 9.90
N ALA A 121 -11.79 22.77 10.14
CA ALA A 121 -12.29 21.84 9.14
C ALA A 121 -13.82 21.77 9.15
N LYS A 122 -14.40 21.60 7.95
CA LYS A 122 -15.81 21.30 7.78
C LYS A 122 -16.00 19.80 7.97
N TRP A 123 -17.02 19.45 8.74
CA TRP A 123 -17.31 18.08 9.12
C TRP A 123 -18.24 17.42 8.11
N GLU A 124 -17.92 16.20 7.72
CA GLU A 124 -18.78 15.34 6.91
C GLU A 124 -18.76 13.93 7.50
N GLY A 125 -19.59 13.72 8.53
CA GLY A 125 -19.55 12.51 9.35
C GLY A 125 -18.27 12.45 10.19
N SER A 126 -17.54 11.33 10.11
CA SER A 126 -16.23 11.15 10.77
C SER A 126 -15.07 11.68 9.93
N LEU A 127 -15.32 12.35 8.81
CA LEU A 127 -14.27 12.94 7.99
C LEU A 127 -14.25 14.46 8.15
N ARG A 128 -13.03 15.00 8.08
CA ARG A 128 -12.71 16.42 8.24
C ARG A 128 -11.95 16.89 7.02
N PHE A 129 -12.66 17.45 6.06
CA PHE A 129 -12.03 18.15 4.96
C PHE A 129 -11.96 19.63 5.34
N GLY A 130 -10.77 20.23 5.22
CA GLY A 130 -10.61 21.68 5.40
C GLY A 130 -11.40 22.46 4.34
N GLU A 131 -11.17 23.77 4.26
CA GLU A 131 -11.64 24.55 3.10
C GLU A 131 -11.13 23.97 1.77
N ARG A 132 -9.97 23.31 1.82
CA ARG A 132 -9.34 22.61 0.70
C ARG A 132 -9.08 21.16 1.06
N ILE A 133 -9.29 20.30 0.07
CA ILE A 133 -8.88 18.89 0.12
C ILE A 133 -7.36 18.86 -0.04
N PRO A 134 -6.63 18.12 0.82
CA PRO A 134 -5.19 18.00 0.65
C PRO A 134 -4.81 17.46 -0.74
N PRO A 135 -3.76 18.00 -1.37
CA PRO A 135 -3.47 17.77 -2.79
C PRO A 135 -3.08 16.32 -3.12
N TRP A 136 -2.70 15.52 -2.12
CA TRP A 136 -2.39 14.10 -2.28
C TRP A 136 -3.61 13.19 -2.39
N PHE A 137 -4.82 13.68 -2.13
CA PHE A 137 -6.04 12.89 -2.35
C PHE A 137 -6.64 13.19 -3.72
N THR A 138 -6.96 12.13 -4.47
CA THR A 138 -7.75 12.25 -5.69
C THR A 138 -9.24 12.48 -5.35
N ALA A 139 -10.03 12.93 -6.33
CA ALA A 139 -11.47 13.04 -6.16
C ALA A 139 -12.13 11.67 -5.85
N ASP A 140 -11.62 10.61 -6.48
CA ASP A 140 -12.05 9.23 -6.26
C ASP A 140 -11.71 8.76 -4.83
N ASP A 141 -10.51 9.07 -4.31
CA ASP A 141 -10.15 8.80 -2.91
C ASP A 141 -11.15 9.42 -1.94
N VAL A 142 -11.43 10.72 -2.12
CA VAL A 142 -12.35 11.45 -1.25
C VAL A 142 -13.75 10.86 -1.30
N GLN A 143 -14.25 10.52 -2.49
CA GLN A 143 -15.56 9.89 -2.65
C GLN A 143 -15.62 8.53 -1.93
N LYS A 144 -14.61 7.68 -2.11
CA LYS A 144 -14.53 6.37 -1.48
C LYS A 144 -14.40 6.47 0.03
N MET A 145 -13.56 7.37 0.54
CA MET A 145 -13.44 7.65 1.97
C MET A 145 -14.80 8.05 2.57
N LYS A 146 -15.51 9.00 1.95
CA LYS A 146 -16.85 9.43 2.39
C LYS A 146 -17.83 8.27 2.43
N TRP A 147 -17.79 7.40 1.42
CA TRP A 147 -18.64 6.21 1.36
C TRP A 147 -18.33 5.22 2.49
N LEU A 148 -17.05 4.90 2.70
CA LEU A 148 -16.62 3.98 3.75
C LEU A 148 -16.96 4.49 5.16
N ALA A 149 -16.79 5.80 5.38
CA ALA A 149 -17.07 6.46 6.64
C ALA A 149 -18.58 6.51 6.95
N ASN A 150 -19.41 6.86 5.96
CA ASN A 150 -20.81 7.22 6.19
C ASN A 150 -21.83 6.17 5.73
N GLY A 151 -21.48 5.30 4.78
CA GLY A 151 -22.39 4.34 4.19
C GLY A 151 -22.99 3.39 5.23
N LYS A 152 -24.29 3.11 5.16
CA LYS A 152 -24.95 2.16 6.04
C LYS A 152 -24.65 0.74 5.57
N VAL A 153 -24.22 -0.13 6.50
CA VAL A 153 -24.05 -1.57 6.20
C VAL A 153 -25.43 -2.17 5.94
N VAL A 154 -25.65 -2.68 4.73
CA VAL A 154 -26.91 -3.33 4.30
C VAL A 154 -26.80 -4.85 4.22
N THR A 155 -25.64 -5.36 3.78
CA THR A 155 -25.37 -6.79 3.64
C THR A 155 -23.95 -7.11 4.11
N LYS A 156 -23.72 -8.34 4.58
CA LYS A 156 -22.41 -8.81 5.03
C LYS A 156 -22.15 -10.25 4.56
N THR A 157 -20.88 -10.57 4.31
CA THR A 157 -20.41 -11.93 4.03
C THR A 157 -19.04 -12.14 4.64
N ARG A 158 -18.81 -13.35 5.17
CA ARG A 158 -17.49 -13.77 5.67
C ARG A 158 -16.61 -14.12 4.49
N ILE A 159 -15.32 -13.77 4.58
CA ILE A 159 -14.34 -14.24 3.61
C ILE A 159 -13.85 -15.63 4.06
N PRO A 160 -13.90 -16.67 3.20
CA PRO A 160 -13.35 -17.98 3.49
C PRO A 160 -11.90 -17.89 3.99
N ALA A 161 -11.51 -18.77 4.92
CA ALA A 161 -10.19 -18.79 5.58
C ALA A 161 -9.76 -17.50 6.33
N HIS A 162 -10.52 -16.40 6.26
CA HIS A 162 -10.24 -15.14 6.94
C HIS A 162 -11.36 -14.76 7.91
N GLY A 163 -11.60 -15.61 8.92
CA GLY A 163 -12.73 -15.47 9.88
C GLY A 163 -12.76 -14.18 10.71
N GLN A 164 -11.71 -13.37 10.64
CA GLN A 164 -11.58 -12.07 11.32
C GLN A 164 -11.93 -10.88 10.41
N ILE A 165 -12.07 -11.09 9.10
CA ILE A 165 -12.42 -10.08 8.10
C ILE A 165 -13.89 -10.24 7.69
N LEU A 166 -14.59 -9.12 7.53
CA LEU A 166 -15.98 -9.11 7.07
C LEU A 166 -16.10 -8.22 5.83
N ARG A 167 -16.60 -8.78 4.73
CA ARG A 167 -16.98 -8.00 3.56
C ARG A 167 -18.39 -7.47 3.76
N VAL A 168 -18.60 -6.19 3.51
CA VAL A 168 -19.90 -5.53 3.65
C VAL A 168 -20.25 -4.76 2.39
N SER A 169 -21.53 -4.73 2.04
CA SER A 169 -22.08 -3.75 1.10
C SER A 169 -22.60 -2.54 1.89
N LEU A 170 -22.38 -1.36 1.34
CA LEU A 170 -22.69 -0.07 1.91
C LEU A 170 -23.70 0.66 1.01
N SER A 171 -24.65 1.38 1.60
CA SER A 171 -25.61 2.22 0.87
C SER A 171 -25.67 3.64 1.45
N ALA A 172 -25.95 4.62 0.59
CA ALA A 172 -26.20 6.01 0.96
C ALA A 172 -27.57 6.23 1.62
N SER A 173 -28.58 5.42 1.26
CA SER A 173 -29.98 5.63 1.62
C SER A 173 -30.53 4.48 2.48
N GLN A 174 -31.66 4.75 3.16
CA GLN A 174 -32.37 3.73 3.94
C GLN A 174 -33.19 2.75 3.10
N ASP A 175 -33.18 2.88 1.77
CA ASP A 175 -33.94 1.99 0.89
C ASP A 175 -33.39 0.57 0.98
N ILE A 176 -34.14 -0.26 1.69
CA ILE A 176 -33.88 -1.68 1.91
C ILE A 176 -34.34 -2.46 0.67
N SER A 177 -33.90 -2.02 -0.51
CA SER A 177 -34.00 -2.87 -1.68
C SER A 177 -33.14 -4.12 -1.42
N PRO A 178 -33.57 -5.32 -1.85
CA PRO A 178 -32.74 -6.52 -1.74
C PRO A 178 -31.39 -6.25 -2.41
N SER A 179 -30.33 -6.18 -1.60
CA SER A 179 -28.97 -5.93 -2.07
C SER A 179 -28.36 -7.26 -2.50
N ASP A 180 -27.98 -7.37 -3.79
CA ASP A 180 -27.13 -8.46 -4.24
C ASP A 180 -25.68 -8.05 -3.99
N LEU A 181 -25.07 -8.66 -2.96
CA LEU A 181 -23.70 -8.37 -2.58
C LEU A 181 -22.70 -8.55 -3.73
N LYS A 182 -22.93 -9.48 -4.66
CA LYS A 182 -22.02 -9.66 -5.80
C LYS A 182 -22.10 -8.46 -6.74
N GLN A 183 -23.32 -8.01 -7.05
CA GLN A 183 -23.56 -6.83 -7.88
C GLN A 183 -23.02 -5.56 -7.19
N ASP A 184 -23.38 -5.32 -5.93
CA ASP A 184 -22.92 -4.17 -5.15
C ASP A 184 -21.40 -4.08 -5.10
N CYS A 185 -20.71 -5.20 -4.86
CA CYS A 185 -19.25 -5.19 -4.81
C CYS A 185 -18.63 -4.93 -6.18
N SER A 186 -19.27 -5.39 -7.26
CA SER A 186 -18.83 -5.13 -8.63
C SER A 186 -19.04 -3.66 -9.02
N ASP A 187 -20.11 -3.05 -8.50
CA ASP A 187 -20.41 -1.62 -8.63
C ASP A 187 -19.57 -0.74 -7.70
N GLY A 188 -18.63 -1.33 -6.96
CA GLY A 188 -17.75 -0.62 -6.05
C GLY A 188 -18.48 -0.07 -4.83
N LEU A 189 -19.48 -0.76 -4.28
CA LEU A 189 -20.20 -0.30 -3.09
C LEU A 189 -19.80 -1.09 -1.83
N CYS A 190 -18.71 -1.85 -1.90
CA CYS A 190 -18.27 -2.74 -0.83
C CYS A 190 -17.03 -2.25 -0.07
N GLY A 191 -16.92 -2.71 1.18
CA GLY A 191 -15.75 -2.54 2.02
C GLY A 191 -15.38 -3.80 2.81
N LEU A 192 -14.13 -3.85 3.26
CA LEU A 192 -13.56 -4.89 4.10
C LEU A 192 -13.31 -4.35 5.50
N ILE A 193 -14.07 -4.84 6.47
CA ILE A 193 -13.86 -4.54 7.89
C ILE A 193 -12.84 -5.52 8.45
N LYS A 194 -11.68 -5.03 8.90
CA LYS A 194 -10.62 -5.85 9.50
C LYS A 194 -10.63 -5.80 11.03
N ARG A 195 -9.58 -6.32 11.67
CA ARG A 195 -9.44 -6.37 13.14
C ARG A 195 -9.08 -4.98 13.67
N PRO A 196 -9.36 -4.68 14.96
CA PRO A 196 -8.91 -3.43 15.57
C PRO A 196 -7.37 -3.31 15.58
N SER A 197 -6.66 -4.44 15.66
CA SER A 197 -5.20 -4.47 15.55
C SER A 197 -4.67 -4.06 14.18
N ASP A 198 -5.51 -4.10 13.13
CA ASP A 198 -5.13 -3.75 11.77
C ASP A 198 -5.38 -2.25 11.48
N LEU A 199 -5.67 -1.43 12.50
CA LEU A 199 -6.05 -0.01 12.33
C LEU A 199 -5.00 0.81 11.56
N TYR A 200 -3.73 0.39 11.57
CA TYR A 200 -2.67 1.02 10.78
C TYR A 200 -2.79 0.81 9.26
N GLU A 201 -3.79 0.08 8.75
CA GLU A 201 -4.20 0.17 7.34
C GLU A 201 -4.58 1.60 6.94
N VAL A 202 -5.19 2.35 7.87
CA VAL A 202 -5.53 3.76 7.65
C VAL A 202 -4.24 4.57 7.53
N LEU A 203 -3.30 4.39 8.45
CA LEU A 203 -1.99 5.03 8.36
C LEU A 203 -1.30 4.74 7.01
N ALA A 204 -1.33 3.48 6.57
CA ALA A 204 -0.71 3.04 5.35
C ALA A 204 -1.32 3.72 4.11
N PHE A 205 -2.64 3.79 4.02
CA PHE A 205 -3.34 4.52 2.94
C PHE A 205 -2.94 6.00 2.89
N HIS A 206 -2.93 6.67 4.05
CA HIS A 206 -2.56 8.09 4.11
C HIS A 206 -1.08 8.33 3.75
N LEU A 207 -0.19 7.43 4.16
CA LEU A 207 1.24 7.48 3.82
C LEU A 207 1.47 7.28 2.31
N ASP A 208 0.78 6.30 1.71
CA ASP A 208 0.84 6.03 0.27
C ASP A 208 0.50 7.28 -0.56
N ARG A 209 -0.59 7.96 -0.20
CA ARG A 209 -1.01 9.21 -0.87
C ARG A 209 0.00 10.33 -0.67
N VAL A 210 0.46 10.56 0.56
CA VAL A 210 1.45 11.61 0.86
C VAL A 210 2.77 11.40 0.10
N LEU A 211 3.16 10.15 -0.15
CA LEU A 211 4.35 9.81 -0.93
C LEU A 211 4.11 9.77 -2.44
N GLY A 212 2.86 9.92 -2.89
CA GLY A 212 2.48 9.89 -4.30
C GLY A 212 2.51 8.49 -4.93
N LEU A 213 2.45 7.42 -4.13
CA LEU A 213 2.55 6.04 -4.64
C LEU A 213 1.27 5.61 -5.36
N ASN A 214 0.11 5.96 -4.78
CA ASN A 214 -1.22 5.69 -5.32
C ASN A 214 -1.47 4.20 -5.61
N ARG A 215 -1.14 3.29 -4.66
CA ARG A 215 -1.27 1.83 -4.83
C ARG A 215 -2.13 1.14 -3.78
N SER A 216 -2.21 1.69 -2.58
CA SER A 216 -3.13 1.16 -1.56
C SER A 216 -4.59 1.62 -1.80
N PRO A 217 -5.59 0.76 -1.54
CA PRO A 217 -7.00 1.14 -1.58
C PRO A 217 -7.35 2.14 -0.45
N PRO A 218 -8.34 3.02 -0.65
CA PRO A 218 -8.83 3.91 0.41
C PRO A 218 -9.23 3.15 1.67
N ALA A 219 -8.79 3.66 2.82
CA ALA A 219 -9.09 3.10 4.12
C ALA A 219 -9.43 4.21 5.11
N VAL A 220 -10.45 3.97 5.94
CA VAL A 220 -10.85 4.88 7.03
C VAL A 220 -11.08 4.09 8.31
N ALA A 221 -10.90 4.74 9.45
CA ALA A 221 -11.29 4.21 10.74
C ALA A 221 -12.79 4.44 10.96
N ARG A 222 -13.45 3.42 11.52
CA ARG A 222 -14.88 3.49 11.82
C ARG A 222 -15.22 2.65 13.03
N LYS A 223 -16.02 3.23 13.94
CA LYS A 223 -16.77 2.47 14.94
C LYS A 223 -18.08 2.02 14.33
N PHE A 224 -18.35 0.73 14.44
CA PHE A 224 -19.55 0.13 13.88
C PHE A 224 -20.60 -0.12 14.97
N ASN A 225 -21.86 0.14 14.63
CA ASN A 225 -23.00 -0.03 15.54
C ASN A 225 -24.20 -0.71 14.87
N SER A 226 -24.03 -1.30 13.68
CA SER A 226 -25.14 -1.92 12.94
C SER A 226 -25.62 -3.20 13.63
N PRO A 227 -26.94 -3.39 13.83
CA PRO A 227 -27.50 -4.63 14.39
C PRO A 227 -27.29 -5.85 13.47
N LEU A 228 -26.97 -5.63 12.19
CA LEU A 228 -26.67 -6.72 11.26
C LEU A 228 -25.33 -7.40 11.57
N MET A 229 -24.43 -6.73 12.29
CA MET A 229 -23.07 -7.21 12.52
C MET A 229 -22.93 -7.96 13.85
N PRO A 230 -22.08 -9.02 13.90
CA PRO A 230 -21.78 -9.71 15.15
C PRO A 230 -21.17 -8.76 16.19
N TYR A 231 -21.43 -9.02 17.49
CA TYR A 231 -20.94 -8.20 18.62
C TYR A 231 -19.44 -7.88 18.55
N LYS A 232 -18.61 -8.82 18.08
CA LYS A 232 -17.17 -8.59 17.94
C LYS A 232 -16.85 -7.35 17.08
N TYR A 233 -17.69 -6.99 16.12
CA TYR A 233 -17.53 -5.80 15.26
C TYR A 233 -18.19 -4.54 15.84
N THR A 234 -19.09 -4.68 16.81
CA THR A 234 -19.90 -3.56 17.36
C THR A 234 -19.63 -3.28 18.84
N ASN A 235 -18.50 -3.77 19.35
CA ASN A 235 -18.05 -3.60 20.74
C ASN A 235 -17.49 -2.20 21.08
N GLY A 236 -17.66 -1.22 20.19
CA GLY A 236 -17.16 0.15 20.37
C GLY A 236 -15.70 0.37 19.98
N ALA A 237 -14.95 -0.68 19.60
CA ALA A 237 -13.58 -0.52 19.11
C ALA A 237 -13.58 0.06 17.68
N ALA A 238 -12.72 1.05 17.43
CA ALA A 238 -12.44 1.54 16.09
C ALA A 238 -11.77 0.43 15.25
N ARG A 239 -12.19 0.31 13.99
CA ARG A 239 -11.67 -0.67 13.04
C ARG A 239 -11.38 0.00 11.71
N PRO A 240 -10.37 -0.45 10.96
CA PRO A 240 -10.24 -0.04 9.58
C PRO A 240 -11.37 -0.67 8.77
N ILE A 241 -11.95 0.12 7.87
CA ILE A 241 -12.70 -0.37 6.73
C ILE A 241 -11.97 0.05 5.46
N VAL A 242 -11.58 -0.93 4.67
CA VAL A 242 -10.78 -0.76 3.44
C VAL A 242 -11.69 -0.95 2.24
N TRP A 243 -11.52 -0.14 1.21
CA TRP A 243 -12.27 -0.25 -0.04
C TRP A 243 -12.12 -1.65 -0.66
N TRP A 244 -13.23 -2.26 -1.07
CA TRP A 244 -13.19 -3.50 -1.84
C TRP A 244 -12.86 -3.19 -3.31
N VAL A 245 -11.70 -3.64 -3.77
CA VAL A 245 -11.32 -3.54 -5.19
C VAL A 245 -11.85 -4.77 -5.92
N PRO A 246 -12.85 -4.64 -6.81
CA PRO A 246 -13.60 -5.78 -7.34
C PRO A 246 -12.81 -6.65 -8.32
N ASP A 247 -11.84 -6.07 -9.02
CA ASP A 247 -11.12 -6.70 -10.12
C ASP A 247 -9.70 -7.11 -9.74
N ILE A 248 -9.39 -7.25 -8.45
CA ILE A 248 -8.15 -7.89 -8.02
C ILE A 248 -8.12 -9.33 -8.55
N GLN A 249 -7.02 -9.69 -9.20
CA GLN A 249 -6.80 -11.06 -9.67
C GLN A 249 -6.24 -11.92 -8.55
N HIS A 250 -6.84 -13.08 -8.33
CA HIS A 250 -6.33 -14.09 -7.41
C HIS A 250 -6.05 -15.39 -8.16
N LEU A 251 -4.92 -16.02 -7.86
CA LEU A 251 -4.66 -17.40 -8.22
C LEU A 251 -5.61 -18.31 -7.45
N ASP A 252 -5.96 -19.43 -8.06
CA ASP A 252 -6.58 -20.54 -7.37
C ASP A 252 -5.48 -21.28 -6.60
N ASP A 253 -5.04 -20.71 -5.48
CA ASP A 253 -4.01 -21.29 -4.62
C ASP A 253 -4.63 -21.94 -3.36
N PRO A 254 -4.16 -23.13 -2.95
CA PRO A 254 -4.74 -23.87 -1.83
C PRO A 254 -4.39 -23.27 -0.45
N ASN A 255 -3.38 -22.39 -0.39
CA ASN A 255 -2.93 -21.77 0.86
C ASN A 255 -3.64 -20.44 1.15
N ASN A 256 -4.42 -19.96 0.19
CA ASN A 256 -5.09 -18.67 0.16
C ASN A 256 -4.12 -17.52 0.49
N ASP A 257 -2.94 -17.53 -0.14
CA ASP A 257 -1.88 -16.51 0.03
C ASP A 257 -2.22 -15.17 -0.66
N GLN A 258 -3.40 -15.10 -1.27
CA GLN A 258 -3.97 -13.95 -2.00
C GLN A 258 -2.98 -13.33 -2.98
N ASN A 259 -2.44 -14.14 -3.87
CA ASN A 259 -1.49 -13.72 -4.89
C ASN A 259 -2.14 -13.68 -6.28
N SER A 260 -1.70 -12.75 -7.14
CA SER A 260 -1.92 -12.81 -8.59
C SER A 260 -0.81 -13.61 -9.30
N PHE A 261 0.35 -13.78 -8.65
CA PHE A 261 1.49 -14.50 -9.18
C PHE A 261 2.10 -15.44 -8.13
N ALA A 262 2.45 -16.66 -8.53
CA ALA A 262 3.24 -17.56 -7.70
C ALA A 262 4.71 -17.19 -7.85
N LEU A 263 5.24 -16.41 -6.89
CA LEU A 263 6.58 -15.85 -6.97
C LEU A 263 7.41 -16.23 -5.73
N GLY A 264 8.52 -16.92 -5.96
CA GLY A 264 9.53 -17.21 -4.94
C GLY A 264 10.55 -16.09 -4.78
N TRP A 265 11.26 -16.05 -3.65
CA TRP A 265 12.30 -15.04 -3.39
C TRP A 265 13.38 -15.01 -4.46
N LEU A 266 13.92 -16.17 -4.86
CA LEU A 266 14.94 -16.23 -5.91
C LEU A 266 14.43 -15.78 -7.28
N GLN A 267 13.16 -16.05 -7.59
CA GLN A 267 12.53 -15.60 -8.84
C GLN A 267 12.32 -14.09 -8.82
N TYR A 268 11.85 -13.54 -7.70
CA TYR A 268 11.74 -12.09 -7.48
C TYR A 268 13.08 -11.38 -7.67
N GLN A 269 14.15 -11.87 -7.03
CA GLN A 269 15.51 -11.33 -7.20
C GLN A 269 16.03 -11.48 -8.64
N SER A 270 15.62 -12.53 -9.35
CA SER A 270 15.94 -12.66 -10.78
C SER A 270 15.19 -11.66 -11.64
N LEU A 271 13.91 -11.40 -11.33
CA LEU A 271 13.06 -10.44 -12.04
C LEU A 271 13.57 -9.01 -11.87
N LEU A 272 13.93 -8.60 -10.64
CA LEU A 272 14.48 -7.27 -10.38
C LEU A 272 15.70 -6.95 -11.24
N ARG A 273 16.61 -7.92 -11.41
CA ARG A 273 17.80 -7.77 -12.26
C ARG A 273 17.47 -7.55 -13.75
N GLN A 274 16.30 -7.97 -14.22
CA GLN A 274 15.89 -7.76 -15.60
C GLN A 274 15.33 -6.36 -15.85
N ARG A 275 15.01 -5.59 -14.79
CA ARG A 275 14.45 -4.24 -14.90
C ARG A 275 13.26 -4.20 -15.88
N CYS A 276 12.35 -5.17 -15.76
CA CYS A 276 11.26 -5.42 -16.70
C CYS A 276 10.41 -4.16 -16.97
N GLY A 277 10.22 -3.81 -18.24
CA GLY A 277 9.42 -2.64 -18.64
C GLY A 277 10.10 -1.28 -18.45
N MET A 278 11.37 -1.23 -18.04
CA MET A 278 12.15 0.02 -18.04
C MET A 278 12.62 0.38 -19.45
N ALA A 279 12.76 1.68 -19.73
CA ALA A 279 13.19 2.18 -21.05
C ALA A 279 14.61 1.73 -21.45
N ASP A 280 15.47 1.43 -20.47
CA ASP A 280 16.83 0.95 -20.65
C ASP A 280 16.93 -0.58 -20.68
N SER A 281 15.81 -1.31 -20.55
CA SER A 281 15.76 -2.77 -20.57
C SER A 281 15.18 -3.30 -21.89
N THR A 282 15.74 -4.40 -22.38
CA THR A 282 15.18 -5.15 -23.51
C THR A 282 14.15 -6.20 -23.08
N ALA A 283 13.95 -6.38 -21.77
CA ALA A 283 13.05 -7.40 -21.23
C ALA A 283 11.59 -6.90 -21.26
N ALA A 284 10.79 -7.52 -22.12
CA ALA A 284 9.38 -7.19 -22.28
C ALA A 284 8.51 -7.72 -21.13
N LEU A 285 7.49 -6.94 -20.76
CA LEU A 285 6.49 -7.36 -19.77
C LEU A 285 5.72 -8.59 -20.26
N GLY A 286 5.35 -9.46 -19.33
CA GLY A 286 4.59 -10.70 -19.59
C GLY A 286 5.37 -11.81 -20.26
N ILE A 287 6.66 -11.62 -20.58
CA ILE A 287 7.54 -12.65 -21.12
C ILE A 287 8.48 -13.13 -20.02
N ALA A 288 8.43 -14.42 -19.70
CA ALA A 288 9.29 -15.01 -18.67
C ALA A 288 10.77 -14.65 -18.90
N PRO A 289 11.50 -14.21 -17.86
CA PRO A 289 11.14 -14.23 -16.44
C PRO A 289 10.33 -13.01 -15.94
N CYS A 290 9.99 -12.06 -16.81
CA CYS A 290 9.20 -10.89 -16.44
C CYS A 290 7.72 -11.24 -16.26
N LEU A 291 7.11 -10.57 -15.28
CA LEU A 291 5.65 -10.54 -15.10
C LEU A 291 5.06 -9.39 -15.91
N SER A 292 3.75 -9.20 -15.85
CA SER A 292 3.08 -8.03 -16.45
C SER A 292 3.40 -6.72 -15.72
N VAL A 293 4.00 -6.80 -14.53
CA VAL A 293 4.28 -5.69 -13.60
C VAL A 293 5.55 -4.93 -13.97
N GLN A 294 5.48 -3.61 -14.00
CA GLN A 294 6.63 -2.73 -14.24
C GLN A 294 7.66 -2.80 -13.11
N HIS A 295 8.96 -2.68 -13.45
CA HIS A 295 10.06 -2.66 -12.48
C HIS A 295 9.85 -1.62 -11.36
N THR A 296 9.39 -0.42 -11.74
CA THR A 296 9.17 0.72 -10.84
C THR A 296 8.16 0.41 -9.72
N GLU A 297 7.25 -0.53 -9.93
CA GLU A 297 6.23 -0.90 -8.95
C GLU A 297 6.82 -1.71 -7.80
N TRP A 298 7.85 -2.52 -8.06
CA TRP A 298 8.60 -3.22 -7.01
C TRP A 298 9.38 -2.25 -6.13
N ALA A 299 9.92 -1.19 -6.72
CA ALA A 299 10.59 -0.11 -5.98
C ALA A 299 9.60 0.69 -5.10
N LYS A 300 8.41 1.00 -5.61
CA LYS A 300 7.32 1.63 -4.82
C LYS A 300 6.93 0.74 -3.63
N LEU A 301 6.76 -0.55 -3.89
CA LEU A 301 6.39 -1.53 -2.87
C LEU A 301 7.47 -1.64 -1.78
N ALA A 302 8.74 -1.80 -2.17
CA ALA A 302 9.86 -1.90 -1.25
C ALA A 302 10.00 -0.64 -0.36
N LEU A 303 9.87 0.55 -0.95
CA LEU A 303 9.87 1.82 -0.19
C LEU A 303 8.75 1.84 0.85
N PHE A 304 7.53 1.51 0.43
CA PHE A 304 6.35 1.52 1.28
C PHE A 304 6.45 0.51 2.43
N ASP A 305 6.79 -0.73 2.10
CA ASP A 305 6.95 -1.82 3.05
C ASP A 305 8.12 -1.55 4.01
N PHE A 306 9.19 -0.89 3.57
CA PHE A 306 10.28 -0.47 4.46
C PHE A 306 9.83 0.61 5.46
N LEU A 307 9.12 1.65 5.03
CA LEU A 307 8.67 2.70 5.97
C LEU A 307 7.70 2.13 7.01
N LEU A 308 6.80 1.24 6.58
CA LEU A 308 5.82 0.61 7.45
C LEU A 308 6.35 -0.63 8.19
N GLN A 309 7.48 -1.19 7.77
CA GLN A 309 8.02 -2.49 8.22
C GLN A 309 7.04 -3.66 8.00
N VAL A 310 6.37 -3.66 6.83
CA VAL A 310 5.54 -4.77 6.34
C VAL A 310 6.47 -5.81 5.72
N HIS A 311 6.87 -6.81 6.50
CA HIS A 311 7.77 -7.87 6.02
C HIS A 311 7.00 -9.12 5.58
N ASP A 312 5.73 -9.29 5.97
CA ASP A 312 4.95 -10.48 5.64
C ASP A 312 4.87 -10.70 4.12
N ARG A 313 4.88 -9.62 3.32
CA ARG A 313 4.80 -9.66 1.86
C ARG A 313 6.04 -10.24 1.17
N LEU A 314 7.22 -9.66 1.46
CA LEU A 314 8.49 -9.99 0.79
C LEU A 314 9.40 -10.92 1.59
N ASP A 315 9.20 -11.01 2.90
CA ASP A 315 10.09 -11.66 3.86
C ASP A 315 9.31 -12.41 4.96
N ARG A 316 8.14 -12.97 4.59
CA ARG A 316 7.20 -13.72 5.45
C ARG A 316 7.89 -14.64 6.44
N TYR A 317 8.82 -15.44 5.93
CA TYR A 317 9.44 -16.51 6.69
C TYR A 317 10.46 -15.99 7.69
N CYS A 318 11.14 -14.88 7.41
CA CYS A 318 12.21 -14.43 8.29
C CYS A 318 11.72 -13.45 9.35
N CYS A 319 10.63 -12.73 9.09
CA CYS A 319 10.16 -11.60 9.92
C CYS A 319 11.26 -10.56 10.16
N GLY A 320 12.04 -10.26 9.12
CA GLY A 320 13.26 -9.48 9.24
C GLY A 320 14.45 -10.27 9.78
N PHE A 321 15.58 -9.59 9.93
CA PHE A 321 16.84 -10.24 10.28
C PHE A 321 16.91 -10.73 11.73
N GLN A 322 16.24 -10.01 12.65
CA GLN A 322 16.26 -10.29 14.09
C GLN A 322 14.85 -10.30 14.67
N PRO A 323 14.04 -11.32 14.33
CA PRO A 323 12.64 -11.38 14.74
C PRO A 323 12.51 -11.55 16.26
N ASP A 324 11.56 -10.83 16.85
CA ASP A 324 11.13 -11.07 18.23
C ASP A 324 10.50 -12.48 18.35
N PRO A 325 10.58 -13.15 19.52
CA PRO A 325 9.85 -14.39 19.73
C PRO A 325 8.34 -14.31 19.48
N SER A 326 7.69 -13.15 19.68
CA SER A 326 6.25 -12.98 19.43
C SER A 326 5.90 -12.75 17.96
N GLU A 327 6.86 -12.88 17.05
CA GLU A 327 6.64 -12.69 15.63
C GLU A 327 5.84 -13.85 15.02
N PRO A 328 4.83 -13.60 14.16
CA PRO A 328 4.01 -14.67 13.58
C PRO A 328 4.82 -15.77 12.90
N CYS A 329 5.87 -15.45 12.14
CA CYS A 329 6.70 -16.50 11.52
C CYS A 329 7.49 -17.35 12.54
N ARG A 330 7.69 -16.87 13.76
CA ARG A 330 8.33 -17.62 14.85
C ARG A 330 7.30 -18.47 15.56
N GLU A 331 6.13 -17.92 15.88
CA GLU A 331 5.01 -18.64 16.50
C GLU A 331 4.49 -19.78 15.60
N GLU A 332 4.45 -19.54 14.29
CA GLU A 332 3.99 -20.49 13.27
C GLU A 332 5.11 -21.38 12.71
N MET A 333 6.34 -21.28 13.26
CA MET A 333 7.52 -22.05 12.83
C MET A 333 7.92 -21.87 11.34
N LEU A 334 7.43 -20.82 10.68
CA LEU A 334 7.82 -20.47 9.30
C LEU A 334 9.31 -20.10 9.21
N HIS A 335 9.88 -19.55 10.30
CA HIS A 335 11.27 -19.12 10.36
C HIS A 335 12.30 -20.22 10.14
N ASP A 336 11.93 -21.49 10.31
CA ASP A 336 12.82 -22.62 10.04
C ASP A 336 13.24 -22.67 8.57
N LYS A 337 12.38 -22.18 7.66
CA LYS A 337 12.65 -22.10 6.21
C LYS A 337 13.51 -20.91 5.81
N CYS A 338 13.67 -19.90 6.67
CA CYS A 338 14.38 -18.65 6.38
C CYS A 338 15.83 -18.89 5.87
N ARG A 339 16.46 -20.00 6.30
CA ARG A 339 17.82 -20.37 5.92
C ARG A 339 17.97 -20.83 4.47
N ASN A 340 16.88 -21.21 3.81
CA ASN A 340 16.89 -21.70 2.44
C ASN A 340 16.08 -20.78 1.52
N PRO A 341 16.74 -19.88 0.76
CA PRO A 341 16.07 -18.96 -0.16
C PRO A 341 15.16 -19.63 -1.19
N ALA A 342 15.39 -20.90 -1.53
CA ALA A 342 14.58 -21.64 -2.49
C ALA A 342 13.20 -22.04 -1.95
N GLU A 343 13.00 -22.01 -0.62
CA GLU A 343 11.72 -22.33 0.02
C GLU A 343 10.87 -21.10 0.31
N LEU A 344 11.40 -19.90 0.04
CA LEU A 344 10.76 -18.64 0.38
C LEU A 344 9.83 -18.21 -0.76
N VAL A 345 8.58 -17.95 -0.41
CA VAL A 345 7.57 -17.39 -1.32
C VAL A 345 7.12 -16.01 -0.87
N LEU A 346 6.74 -15.19 -1.83
CA LEU A 346 6.10 -13.90 -1.61
C LEU A 346 4.58 -14.11 -1.50
N VAL A 347 3.93 -13.23 -0.74
CA VAL A 347 2.48 -13.22 -0.56
C VAL A 347 1.92 -11.83 -0.78
N HIS A 348 0.60 -11.71 -0.97
CA HIS A 348 -0.07 -10.43 -1.24
C HIS A 348 0.56 -9.65 -2.42
N ILE A 349 1.04 -10.36 -3.44
CA ILE A 349 1.53 -9.77 -4.70
C ILE A 349 0.35 -9.71 -5.67
N LEU A 350 -0.27 -8.54 -5.74
CA LEU A 350 -1.56 -8.37 -6.39
C LEU A 350 -1.54 -7.36 -7.52
N ILE A 351 -2.34 -7.64 -8.55
CA ILE A 351 -2.65 -6.73 -9.65
C ILE A 351 -4.16 -6.67 -9.86
N ARG A 352 -4.61 -5.64 -10.59
CA ARG A 352 -5.98 -5.53 -11.08
C ARG A 352 -6.06 -6.11 -12.49
N GLY A 353 -7.18 -6.74 -12.82
CA GLY A 353 -7.42 -7.19 -14.20
C GLY A 353 -7.50 -6.03 -15.20
N SER A 354 -8.04 -4.89 -14.77
CA SER A 354 -8.09 -3.67 -15.59
C SER A 354 -6.73 -2.96 -15.72
N ASP A 355 -5.78 -3.25 -14.84
CA ASP A 355 -4.45 -2.64 -14.84
C ASP A 355 -3.38 -3.63 -14.34
N PRO A 356 -2.97 -4.58 -15.21
CA PRO A 356 -2.09 -5.67 -14.84
C PRO A 356 -0.62 -5.23 -14.69
N SER A 357 -0.32 -3.96 -14.98
CA SER A 357 1.04 -3.42 -14.98
C SER A 357 1.46 -2.77 -13.66
N HIS A 358 0.49 -2.51 -12.78
CA HIS A 358 0.68 -1.85 -11.49
C HIS A 358 0.25 -2.75 -10.34
N LEU A 359 0.99 -2.68 -9.24
CA LEU A 359 0.71 -3.47 -8.05
C LEU A 359 -0.42 -2.85 -7.22
N VAL A 360 -1.16 -3.68 -6.48
CA VAL A 360 -2.12 -3.23 -5.47
C VAL A 360 -1.59 -3.57 -4.10
N PHE A 361 -1.50 -2.57 -3.22
CA PHE A 361 -0.98 -2.78 -1.87
C PHE A 361 -2.14 -3.08 -0.92
N ILE A 362 -2.30 -4.34 -0.53
CA ILE A 362 -3.20 -4.77 0.54
C ILE A 362 -2.45 -5.32 1.74
N ASP A 363 -3.15 -5.47 2.86
CA ASP A 363 -2.61 -6.01 4.13
C ASP A 363 -1.40 -5.19 4.61
N ASN A 364 -1.61 -3.88 4.69
CA ASN A 364 -0.58 -2.88 4.95
C ASN A 364 -0.56 -2.42 6.42
N ALA A 365 -1.20 -3.16 7.32
CA ALA A 365 -1.13 -2.93 8.76
C ALA A 365 0.32 -3.15 9.23
N GLY A 366 1.14 -2.13 9.03
CA GLY A 366 2.56 -2.14 9.33
C GLY A 366 2.84 -2.16 10.82
N ARG A 367 4.11 -1.96 11.16
CA ARG A 367 4.64 -2.10 12.51
C ARG A 367 5.33 -0.83 12.95
N PRO A 368 4.56 0.18 13.35
CA PRO A 368 5.14 1.45 13.75
C PRO A 368 5.98 1.36 15.02
N HIS A 369 5.80 0.33 15.85
CA HIS A 369 6.61 0.11 17.05
C HIS A 369 7.85 -0.76 16.81
N HIS A 370 8.10 -1.18 15.57
CA HIS A 370 9.31 -1.96 15.25
C HIS A 370 10.58 -1.12 15.51
N PRO A 371 11.56 -1.62 16.29
CA PRO A 371 12.73 -0.84 16.70
C PRO A 371 13.60 -0.39 15.52
N GLU A 372 14.11 0.84 15.59
CA GLU A 372 15.03 1.42 14.59
C GLU A 372 16.29 0.55 14.37
N ALA A 373 16.86 -0.01 15.45
CA ALA A 373 18.04 -0.86 15.36
C ALA A 373 17.79 -2.22 14.67
N LYS A 374 16.54 -2.56 14.38
CA LYS A 374 16.12 -3.85 13.81
C LYS A 374 15.38 -3.71 12.48
N LEU A 375 15.47 -2.56 11.81
CA LEU A 375 14.79 -2.35 10.52
C LEU A 375 15.17 -3.43 9.51
N ASN A 376 14.17 -3.92 8.78
CA ASN A 376 14.35 -4.98 7.79
C ASN A 376 14.84 -4.42 6.45
N PHE A 377 16.15 -4.30 6.29
CA PHE A 377 16.77 -3.89 5.02
C PHE A 377 16.66 -4.93 3.90
N ARG A 378 16.26 -6.17 4.19
CA ARG A 378 16.05 -7.20 3.17
C ARG A 378 14.94 -6.79 2.20
N LEU A 379 13.98 -5.99 2.66
CA LEU A 379 12.91 -5.43 1.83
C LEU A 379 13.44 -4.56 0.68
N LEU A 380 14.68 -4.07 0.79
CA LEU A 380 15.34 -3.24 -0.23
C LEU A 380 16.30 -4.04 -1.12
N GLU A 381 16.49 -5.34 -0.86
CA GLU A 381 17.47 -6.16 -1.59
C GLU A 381 17.09 -6.29 -3.07
N GLY A 382 18.03 -5.93 -3.94
CA GLY A 382 17.86 -5.95 -5.40
C GLY A 382 17.17 -4.71 -5.98
N ILE A 383 16.70 -3.77 -5.15
CA ILE A 383 16.14 -2.49 -5.60
C ILE A 383 17.28 -1.54 -5.98
N ASP A 384 17.19 -0.96 -7.17
CA ASP A 384 18.24 -0.12 -7.77
C ASP A 384 17.82 1.36 -7.95
N GLY A 385 16.60 1.70 -7.58
CA GLY A 385 16.13 3.07 -7.54
C GLY A 385 14.75 3.24 -6.92
N PHE A 386 14.36 4.49 -6.68
CA PHE A 386 13.10 4.83 -6.01
C PHE A 386 12.33 5.95 -6.71
N PRO A 387 11.00 6.05 -6.48
CA PRO A 387 10.16 7.14 -6.98
C PRO A 387 10.70 8.53 -6.64
N GLU A 388 10.88 9.38 -7.66
CA GLU A 388 11.37 10.76 -7.47
C GLU A 388 10.44 11.57 -6.55
N THR A 389 9.12 11.40 -6.67
CA THR A 389 8.15 12.10 -5.82
C THR A 389 8.34 11.75 -4.35
N ALA A 390 8.40 10.45 -4.02
CA ALA A 390 8.59 9.99 -2.66
C ALA A 390 9.94 10.45 -2.10
N VAL A 391 11.03 10.29 -2.87
CA VAL A 391 12.38 10.73 -2.46
C VAL A 391 12.41 12.24 -2.23
N THR A 392 11.70 13.03 -3.03
CA THR A 392 11.61 14.50 -2.86
C THR A 392 10.87 14.87 -1.57
N VAL A 393 9.73 14.21 -1.28
CA VAL A 393 9.01 14.40 -0.01
C VAL A 393 9.90 14.04 1.17
N LEU A 394 10.65 12.94 1.12
CA LEU A 394 11.59 12.56 2.17
C LEU A 394 12.71 13.60 2.35
N LYS A 395 13.38 14.00 1.25
CA LYS A 395 14.49 14.96 1.27
C LYS A 395 14.07 16.35 1.77
N SER A 396 12.81 16.73 1.55
CA SER A 396 12.28 18.01 2.02
C SER A 396 12.17 18.09 3.55
N GLY A 397 12.10 16.95 4.25
CA GLY A 397 11.82 16.89 5.69
C GLY A 397 10.35 17.17 6.05
N CYS A 398 9.45 17.21 5.06
CA CYS A 398 8.04 17.57 5.24
C CYS A 398 7.12 16.39 5.56
N LEU A 399 7.60 15.14 5.42
CA LEU A 399 6.80 13.92 5.56
C LEU A 399 5.95 13.93 6.83
N GLN A 400 6.56 14.20 7.98
CA GLN A 400 5.86 14.22 9.26
C GLN A 400 4.66 15.18 9.28
N ASN A 401 4.81 16.40 8.75
CA ASN A 401 3.76 17.41 8.78
C ASN A 401 2.67 17.14 7.74
N MET A 402 3.04 16.65 6.55
CA MET A 402 2.09 16.26 5.51
C MET A 402 1.25 15.07 5.97
N LEU A 403 1.89 14.04 6.54
CA LEU A 403 1.21 12.87 7.07
C LEU A 403 0.31 13.22 8.25
N LEU A 404 0.73 14.11 9.15
CA LEU A 404 -0.12 14.61 10.23
C LEU A 404 -1.41 15.24 9.68
N LYS A 405 -1.30 16.14 8.68
CA LYS A 405 -2.44 16.80 8.04
C LYS A 405 -3.32 15.82 7.29
N SER A 406 -2.72 14.81 6.68
CA SER A 406 -3.43 13.73 6.02
C SER A 406 -4.28 12.96 7.03
N LEU A 407 -3.68 12.49 8.14
CA LEU A 407 -4.38 11.71 9.16
C LEU A 407 -5.43 12.51 9.92
N TYR A 408 -5.29 13.84 10.00
CA TYR A 408 -6.29 14.71 10.60
C TYR A 408 -7.65 14.65 9.88
N THR A 409 -7.67 14.25 8.60
CA THR A 409 -8.93 14.12 7.84
C THR A 409 -9.79 12.96 8.32
N ASP A 410 -9.22 11.95 8.96
CA ASP A 410 -9.95 10.84 9.57
C ASP A 410 -10.05 11.05 11.08
N GLN A 411 -11.22 11.54 11.52
CA GLN A 411 -11.44 11.84 12.93
C GLN A 411 -11.39 10.60 13.82
N GLU A 412 -11.99 9.50 13.38
CA GLU A 412 -12.09 8.30 14.21
C GLU A 412 -10.68 7.71 14.42
N PHE A 413 -9.85 7.73 13.37
CA PHE A 413 -8.45 7.35 13.50
C PHE A 413 -7.74 8.31 14.45
N TRP A 414 -7.84 9.61 14.21
CA TRP A 414 -7.20 10.65 15.02
C TRP A 414 -7.50 10.49 16.52
N GLU A 415 -8.78 10.38 16.90
CA GLU A 415 -9.18 10.21 18.30
C GLU A 415 -8.76 8.88 18.89
N SER A 416 -8.87 7.79 18.12
CA SER A 416 -8.45 6.46 18.59
C SER A 416 -6.96 6.40 18.93
N GLN A 417 -6.14 7.24 18.30
CA GLN A 417 -4.71 7.36 18.56
C GLN A 417 -4.39 8.40 19.64
N GLY A 418 -5.36 8.99 20.33
CA GLY A 418 -5.12 10.02 21.35
C GLY A 418 -4.79 11.40 20.75
N GLY A 419 -5.24 11.65 19.52
CA GLY A 419 -5.04 12.89 18.78
C GLY A 419 -3.57 13.21 18.50
N TYR A 420 -3.24 14.49 18.46
CA TYR A 420 -1.89 14.96 18.13
C TYR A 420 -0.81 14.34 19.04
N GLN A 421 -1.08 14.24 20.35
CA GLN A 421 -0.08 13.76 21.30
C GLN A 421 0.24 12.27 21.10
N GLY A 422 -0.77 11.42 20.87
CA GLY A 422 -0.50 10.00 20.65
C GLY A 422 0.03 9.69 19.25
N LEU A 423 -0.26 10.52 18.24
CA LEU A 423 0.34 10.40 16.91
C LEU A 423 1.78 10.90 16.83
N ARG A 424 2.24 11.74 17.76
CA ARG A 424 3.57 12.37 17.70
C ARG A 424 4.70 11.36 17.57
N HIS A 425 4.68 10.30 18.37
CA HIS A 425 5.73 9.27 18.33
C HIS A 425 5.66 8.47 17.02
N LEU A 426 4.46 8.05 16.62
CA LEU A 426 4.22 7.34 15.36
C LEU A 426 4.79 8.09 14.16
N LEU A 427 4.45 9.38 14.02
CA LEU A 427 4.92 10.22 12.93
C LEU A 427 6.44 10.43 12.95
N HIS A 428 7.02 10.58 14.14
CA HIS A 428 8.46 10.69 14.29
C HIS A 428 9.17 9.41 13.82
N VAL A 429 8.68 8.23 14.20
CA VAL A 429 9.25 6.95 13.77
C VAL A 429 9.20 6.79 12.25
N ILE A 430 8.08 7.09 11.61
CA ILE A 430 7.95 6.99 10.15
C ILE A 430 8.88 7.99 9.45
N ASN A 431 8.97 9.23 9.95
CA ASN A 431 9.94 10.22 9.44
C ASN A 431 11.38 9.73 9.57
N ARG A 432 11.74 9.19 10.73
CA ARG A 432 13.07 8.67 11.01
C ARG A 432 13.45 7.51 10.10
N ARG A 433 12.52 6.60 9.80
CA ARG A 433 12.72 5.54 8.80
C ARG A 433 12.93 6.12 7.40
N GLY A 434 12.25 7.20 7.06
CA GLY A 434 12.49 7.96 5.82
C GLY A 434 13.90 8.52 5.72
N GLU A 435 14.43 9.10 6.80
CA GLU A 435 15.82 9.57 6.86
C GLU A 435 16.82 8.42 6.68
N ILE A 436 16.57 7.28 7.33
CA ILE A 436 17.42 6.08 7.20
C ILE A 436 17.38 5.52 5.78
N LEU A 437 16.21 5.53 5.13
CA LEU A 437 16.10 5.13 3.72
C LEU A 437 16.90 6.08 2.81
N LEU A 438 16.85 7.39 3.05
CA LEU A 438 17.66 8.36 2.30
C LEU A 438 19.16 8.13 2.47
N GLN A 439 19.59 7.82 3.70
CA GLN A 439 20.98 7.45 3.96
C GLN A 439 21.35 6.18 3.18
N HIS A 440 20.50 5.16 3.20
CA HIS A 440 20.71 3.93 2.45
C HIS A 440 20.83 4.17 0.94
N ILE A 441 19.94 5.00 0.38
CA ILE A 441 19.98 5.42 -1.04
C ILE A 441 21.32 6.08 -1.37
N GLN A 442 21.81 6.98 -0.51
CA GLN A 442 23.08 7.67 -0.71
C GLN A 442 24.29 6.73 -0.60
N GLU A 443 24.33 5.88 0.42
CA GLU A 443 25.45 4.96 0.67
C GLU A 443 25.61 3.91 -0.44
N HIS A 444 24.50 3.51 -1.07
CA HIS A 444 24.47 2.49 -2.11
C HIS A 444 24.37 3.07 -3.53
N ASN A 445 24.41 4.40 -3.69
CA ASN A 445 24.28 5.10 -4.97
C ASN A 445 23.03 4.69 -5.77
N LEU A 446 21.90 4.53 -5.08
CA LEU A 446 20.64 4.13 -5.71
C LEU A 446 20.02 5.31 -6.47
N THR A 447 19.38 5.01 -7.60
CA THR A 447 18.85 6.03 -8.50
C THR A 447 17.47 6.54 -8.08
N SER A 448 17.01 7.62 -8.70
CA SER A 448 15.60 8.03 -8.64
C SER A 448 15.01 8.06 -10.05
N PHE A 449 13.76 7.63 -10.19
CA PHE A 449 13.06 7.64 -11.47
C PHE A 449 11.79 8.48 -11.41
N LYS A 450 11.44 9.07 -12.55
CA LYS A 450 10.16 9.77 -12.71
C LYS A 450 9.01 8.79 -12.60
N ASP A 451 7.97 9.16 -11.87
CA ASP A 451 6.79 8.33 -11.74
C ASP A 451 6.03 8.30 -13.07
N SER A 452 5.70 7.10 -13.55
CA SER A 452 4.79 6.93 -14.69
C SER A 452 3.43 7.53 -14.31
N SER A 453 2.95 8.50 -15.08
CA SER A 453 1.63 9.11 -14.92
C SER A 453 0.53 8.05 -15.06
N LEU A 454 -0.42 8.08 -14.12
CA LEU A 454 -1.68 7.32 -14.20
C LEU A 454 -2.52 7.77 -15.39
#